data_AF-A0A0N0CXR7-F1
#
_entry.id   AF-A0A0N0CXR7-F1
#
_cell.length_a   1.000
_cell.length_b   1.000
_cell.length_c   1.000
_cell.angle_alpha   90.00
_cell.angle_beta   90.00
_cell.angle_gamma   90.00
#
_symmetry.space_group_name_H-M   'P 1'
#
loop_
_entity.id
_entity.type
_entity.pdbx_description
1 polymer ?
#
loop_
_entity_poly.entity_id
_entity_poly.type
_entity_poly.pdbx_seq_one_letter_code
_entity_poly.pdbx_strand_id
1 'polypeptide(L)' 'MGAVTKTSVKKPLFYTVKQGDTLWNISQKYQGLSIEKIKQLNPTLKGTNLVTGQKIRVG' A
#
# COMPACT_ATOMS: atom_id res chain seq x y z
N MET A 1 21.40 -25.60 16.24
CA MET A 1 21.21 -24.66 15.11
C MET A 1 19.71 -24.52 14.86
N GLY A 2 19.06 -23.54 15.48
CA GLY A 2 17.61 -23.31 15.31
C GLY A 2 17.39 -21.90 14.80
N ALA A 3 17.20 -21.75 13.49
CA ALA A 3 16.77 -20.48 12.93
C ALA A 3 15.31 -20.26 13.34
N VAL A 4 15.10 -19.49 14.40
CA VAL A 4 13.80 -18.88 14.68
C VAL A 4 13.56 -17.87 13.56
N THR A 5 12.89 -18.32 12.50
CA THR A 5 12.36 -17.43 11.48
C THR A 5 11.36 -16.53 12.18
N LYS A 6 11.75 -15.27 12.40
CA LYS A 6 10.85 -14.21 12.87
C LYS A 6 9.75 -14.07 11.82
N THR A 7 8.64 -14.77 12.00
CA THR A 7 7.41 -14.52 11.26
C THR A 7 6.87 -13.17 11.71
N SER A 8 7.46 -12.10 11.16
CA SER A 8 6.99 -10.74 11.35
C SER A 8 5.65 -10.64 10.65
N VAL A 9 4.57 -10.79 11.42
CA VAL A 9 3.21 -10.52 10.97
C VAL A 9 3.21 -9.08 10.47
N LYS A 10 3.30 -8.87 9.15
CA LYS A 10 3.21 -7.54 8.56
C LYS A 10 1.83 -7.01 8.92
N LYS A 11 1.79 -6.05 9.85
CA LYS A 11 0.56 -5.37 10.22
C LYS A 11 0.00 -4.70 8.97
N PRO A 12 -1.31 -4.79 8.72
CA PRO A 12 -1.92 -4.16 7.58
C PRO A 12 -1.63 -2.66 7.63
N LEU A 13 -0.99 -2.17 6.59
CA LEU A 13 -0.51 -0.79 6.55
C LEU A 13 -1.51 0.01 5.73
N PHE A 14 -1.97 1.13 6.28
CA PHE A 14 -2.95 1.99 5.63
C PHE A 14 -2.36 3.38 5.40
N TYR A 15 -2.59 3.91 4.21
CA TYR A 15 -2.21 5.26 3.83
C TYR A 15 -3.44 6.10 3.57
N THR A 16 -3.43 7.34 4.05
CA THR A 16 -4.47 8.33 3.72
C THR A 16 -3.92 9.21 2.60
N VAL A 17 -4.53 9.10 1.42
CA VAL A 17 -4.17 9.88 0.24
C VAL A 17 -4.27 11.36 0.54
N LYS A 18 -3.25 12.14 0.20
CA LYS A 18 -3.31 13.61 0.27
C LYS A 18 -3.49 14.19 -1.12
N GLN A 19 -3.83 15.49 -1.16
CA GLN A 19 -4.00 16.20 -2.42
C GLN A 19 -2.69 16.19 -3.19
N GLY A 20 -2.75 15.75 -4.46
CA GLY A 20 -1.58 15.61 -5.33
C GLY A 20 -0.82 14.29 -5.19
N ASP A 21 -1.23 13.39 -4.29
CA ASP A 21 -0.67 12.04 -4.27
C ASP A 21 -1.16 11.23 -5.47
N THR A 22 -0.25 10.43 -6.00
CA THR A 22 -0.53 9.47 -7.07
C THR A 22 -0.19 8.07 -6.58
N LEU A 23 -0.79 7.04 -7.19
CA LEU A 23 -0.44 5.65 -6.90
C LEU A 23 1.07 5.41 -7.06
N TRP A 24 1.70 6.08 -8.02
CA TRP A 24 3.14 6.00 -8.23
C TRP A 24 3.91 6.56 -7.03
N ASN A 25 3.67 7.81 -6.63
CA ASN A 25 4.34 8.41 -5.47
C ASN A 25 4.12 7.60 -4.19
N ILE A 26 2.91 7.09 -3.97
CA ILE A 26 2.59 6.26 -2.80
C ILE A 26 3.33 4.92 -2.87
N SER A 27 3.37 4.27 -4.03
CA SER A 27 4.11 3.02 -4.22
C SER A 27 5.60 3.19 -3.91
N GLN A 28 6.19 4.34 -4.32
CA GLN A 28 7.59 4.66 -4.03
C GLN A 28 7.86 4.92 -2.54
N LYS A 29 6.86 5.34 -1.75
CA LYS A 29 7.00 5.51 -0.30
C LYS A 29 7.14 4.20 0.46
N TYR A 30 6.73 3.08 -0.14
CA TYR A 30 6.71 1.78 0.52
C TYR A 30 7.61 0.79 -0.20
N GLN A 31 8.64 0.31 0.48
CA GLN A 31 9.61 -0.60 -0.11
C GLN A 31 8.97 -1.93 -0.52
N GLY A 32 9.04 -2.25 -1.82
CA GLY A 32 8.44 -3.46 -2.39
C GLY A 32 6.94 -3.39 -2.64
N LEU A 33 6.34 -2.20 -2.59
CA LEU A 33 4.94 -2.00 -2.95
C LEU A 33 4.84 -1.51 -4.40
N SER A 34 4.33 -2.36 -5.30
CA SER A 34 4.05 -1.97 -6.68
C SER A 34 2.62 -1.42 -6.82
N ILE A 35 2.38 -0.58 -7.83
CA ILE A 35 1.04 -0.04 -8.16
C ILE A 35 0.02 -1.18 -8.31
N GLU A 36 0.40 -2.27 -8.97
CA GLU A 36 -0.42 -3.46 -9.13
C GLU A 36 -0.80 -4.09 -7.80
N LYS A 37 0.14 -4.14 -6.84
CA LYS A 37 -0.12 -4.64 -5.50
C LYS A 37 -1.10 -3.75 -4.76
N ILE A 38 -0.98 -2.43 -4.88
CA ILE A 38 -1.93 -1.48 -4.29
C ILE A 38 -3.33 -1.70 -4.89
N LYS A 39 -3.44 -1.88 -6.21
CA LYS A 39 -4.73 -2.17 -6.86
C LYS A 39 -5.33 -3.50 -6.38
N GLN A 40 -4.52 -4.54 -6.26
CA GLN A 40 -4.96 -5.83 -5.72
C GLN A 40 -5.44 -5.74 -4.26
N LEU A 41 -4.74 -4.96 -3.43
CA LEU A 41 -5.10 -4.75 -2.03
C LEU A 41 -6.35 -3.88 -1.87
N ASN A 42 -6.68 -3.08 -2.90
CA ASN A 42 -7.81 -2.16 -2.89
C ASN A 42 -8.66 -2.33 -4.16
N PRO A 43 -9.44 -3.42 -4.26
CA PRO A 43 -10.30 -3.67 -5.42
C PRO A 43 -11.39 -2.59 -5.60
N THR A 44 -11.66 -1.80 -4.56
CA THR A 44 -12.58 -0.65 -4.62
C THR A 44 -11.98 0.58 -5.32
N LEU A 45 -10.65 0.63 -5.53
CA LEU A 45 -10.02 1.68 -6.31
C LEU A 45 -10.33 1.47 -7.79
N LYS A 46 -11.11 2.39 -8.37
CA LYS A 46 -11.35 2.43 -9.82
C LYS A 46 -10.12 3.00 -10.54
N GLY A 47 -9.13 2.14 -10.77
CA GLY A 47 -7.94 2.46 -11.55
C GLY A 47 -6.92 3.33 -10.81
N THR A 48 -6.53 4.45 -11.40
CA THR A 48 -5.47 5.37 -10.92
C THR A 48 -6.01 6.60 -10.19
N ASN A 49 -7.33 6.81 -10.19
CA ASN A 49 -7.93 7.94 -9.49
C ASN A 49 -7.96 7.67 -7.99
N LEU A 50 -7.09 8.40 -7.28
CA LEU A 50 -7.09 8.46 -5.83
C LEU A 50 -7.86 9.70 -5.38
N VAL A 51 -8.75 9.51 -4.42
CA VAL A 51 -9.50 10.63 -3.83
C VAL A 51 -8.72 11.14 -2.62
N THR A 52 -8.54 12.45 -2.50
CA THR A 52 -7.90 13.05 -1.32
C THR A 52 -8.71 12.71 -0.06
N GLY A 53 -8.04 12.28 1.01
CA GLY A 53 -8.67 11.80 2.24
C GLY A 53 -9.07 10.33 2.20
N GLN A 54 -8.91 9.64 1.07
CA GLN A 54 -9.19 8.22 0.96
C GLN A 54 -8.15 7.38 1.70
N LYS A 55 -8.61 6.43 2.51
CA LYS A 55 -7.73 5.40 3.09
C LYS A 55 -7.58 4.24 2.12
N ILE A 56 -6.33 3.93 1.79
CA ILE A 56 -5.96 2.80 0.95
C ILE A 56 -5.00 1.87 1.70
N ARG A 57 -5.08 0.58 1.43
CA ARG A 57 -4.22 -0.45 1.98
C ARG A 57 -2.93 -0.56 1.16
N VAL A 58 -1.82 -0.49 1.85
CA VAL A 58 -0.46 -0.44 1.29
C VAL A 58 0.45 -1.54 1.89
N GLY A 59 -0.12 -2.44 2.69
CA GLY A 59 0.58 -3.58 3.30
C GLY A 59 -0.38 -4.53 4.00
#